data_AF-F9Q569-F1
#
_entry.id   AF-F9Q569-F1
#
_cell.length_a   1.000
_cell.length_b   1.000
_cell.length_c   1.000
_cell.angle_alpha   90.00
_cell.angle_beta   90.00
_cell.angle_gamma   90.00
#
_symmetry.space_group_name_H-M   'P 1'
#
loop_
_entity.id
_entity.type
_entity.pdbx_description
1 polymer ?
#
loop_
_entity_poly.entity_id
_entity_poly.type
_entity_poly.pdbx_seq_one_letter_code
_entity_poly.pdbx_strand_id
1 'polypeptide(L)'
;MDLTKRFNKQLDKIQVSLIRQFDQAISEIPGVLRLTLGEPDFTTPDHVKEAAKRAIDQNQSYYTGMSGLLTLRQAASDFVKENTS
;
A
#
# COMPACT_ATOMS: atom_id res chain seq x y z
N MET A 1 -7.59 0.05 35.67
CA MET A 1 -6.47 0.99 35.42
C MET A 1 -6.76 1.72 34.13
N ASP A 2 -6.83 3.05 34.16
CA ASP A 2 -7.07 3.87 32.97
C ASP A 2 -5.76 4.10 32.21
N LEU A 3 -5.69 3.64 30.96
CA LEU A 3 -4.52 3.73 30.09
C LEU A 3 -4.61 4.90 29.10
N THR A 4 -5.76 5.57 29.01
CA THR A 4 -6.01 6.61 27.99
C THR A 4 -5.05 7.80 28.11
N LYS A 5 -4.53 8.08 29.31
CA LYS A 5 -3.59 9.20 29.57
C LYS A 5 -2.11 8.81 29.51
N ARG A 6 -1.78 7.57 29.12
CA ARG A 6 -0.39 7.08 29.05
C ARG A 6 0.19 7.09 27.63
N PHE A 7 -0.59 7.54 26.66
CA PHE A 7 -0.17 7.66 25.27
C PHE A 7 0.62 8.96 25.03
N ASN A 8 1.42 8.97 23.95
CA ASN A 8 2.17 10.15 23.54
C ASN A 8 1.19 11.29 23.15
N LYS A 9 1.39 12.48 23.72
CA LYS A 9 0.57 13.69 23.47
C LYS A 9 0.54 14.14 22.00
N GLN A 10 1.47 13.67 21.16
CA GLN A 10 1.44 13.92 19.72
C GLN A 10 0.25 13.23 19.04
N LEU A 11 -0.30 12.16 19.63
CA LEU A 11 -1.45 11.45 19.09
C LEU A 11 -2.72 12.30 19.12
N ASP A 12 -2.85 13.23 20.07
CA ASP A 12 -3.98 14.17 20.17
C ASP A 12 -4.09 15.10 18.94
N LYS A 13 -3.00 15.25 18.18
CA LYS A 13 -2.93 16.07 16.96
C LYS A 13 -3.29 15.29 15.71
N ILE A 14 -3.34 13.96 15.76
CA ILE A 14 -3.66 13.11 14.60
C ILE A 14 -5.18 13.01 14.50
N GLN A 15 -5.74 13.78 13.58
CA GLN A 15 -7.17 13.74 13.29
C GLN A 15 -7.47 12.75 12.16
N VAL A 16 -8.73 12.31 12.08
CA VAL A 16 -9.19 11.47 10.96
C VAL A 16 -9.09 12.27 9.67
N SER A 17 -8.49 11.68 8.63
CA SER A 17 -8.38 12.31 7.31
C SER A 17 -9.74 12.76 6.77
N LEU A 18 -9.82 13.99 6.27
CA LEU A 18 -11.03 14.55 5.68
C LEU A 18 -11.49 13.75 4.45
N ILE A 19 -10.56 13.21 3.65
CA ILE A 19 -10.87 12.34 2.50
C ILE A 19 -11.62 11.09 2.97
N ARG A 20 -11.20 10.51 4.10
CA ARG A 20 -11.84 9.33 4.68
C ARG A 20 -13.22 9.66 5.26
N GLN A 21 -13.36 10.80 5.94
CA GLN A 21 -14.66 11.24 6.46
C GLN A 21 -15.66 11.48 5.33
N PHE A 22 -15.20 12.09 4.23
CA PHE A 22 -16.00 12.31 3.03
C PHE A 22 -16.43 11.00 2.37
N ASP A 23 -15.49 10.06 2.14
CA ASP A 23 -15.81 8.75 1.56
C ASP A 23 -16.82 7.97 2.43
N GLN A 24 -16.65 7.97 3.75
CA GLN A 24 -17.61 7.36 4.67
C GLN A 24 -19.00 7.99 4.57
N ALA A 25 -19.09 9.32 4.52
CA ALA A 25 -20.38 10.03 4.45
C ALA A 25 -21.16 9.73 3.16
N ILE A 26 -20.47 9.50 2.04
CA ILE A 26 -21.11 9.21 0.75
C ILE A 26 -21.24 7.70 0.48
N SER A 27 -20.64 6.84 1.31
CA SER A 27 -20.55 5.40 1.07
C SER A 27 -21.90 4.69 1.03
N GLU A 28 -22.90 5.20 1.76
CA GLU A 28 -24.26 4.65 1.83
C GLU A 28 -25.15 5.11 0.67
N ILE A 29 -24.70 6.08 -0.15
CA ILE A 29 -25.48 6.60 -1.27
C ILE A 29 -25.36 5.62 -2.45
N PRO A 30 -26.45 4.93 -2.84
CA PRO A 30 -26.41 4.00 -3.96
C PRO A 30 -26.22 4.74 -5.29
N GLY A 31 -25.38 4.19 -6.17
CA GLY A 31 -25.17 4.72 -7.52
C GLY A 31 -24.16 5.87 -7.65
N VAL A 32 -23.41 6.20 -6.59
CA VAL A 32 -22.34 7.21 -6.67
C VAL A 32 -21.19 6.71 -7.55
N LEU A 33 -20.87 7.49 -8.59
CA LEU A 33 -19.67 7.30 -9.40
C LEU A 33 -18.45 7.87 -8.66
N ARG A 34 -17.57 6.99 -8.18
CA ARG A 34 -16.39 7.37 -7.40
C ARG A 34 -15.22 7.73 -8.33
N LEU A 35 -15.02 9.03 -8.54
CA LEU A 35 -13.88 9.58 -9.29
C LEU A 35 -12.72 10.01 -8.36
N THR A 36 -12.75 9.55 -7.10
CA THR A 36 -11.77 9.84 -6.06
C THR A 36 -10.77 8.70 -5.85
N LEU A 37 -10.77 7.71 -6.76
CA LEU A 37 -9.86 6.57 -6.70
C LEU A 37 -8.42 7.07 -6.83
N GLY A 38 -7.63 6.93 -5.76
CA GLY A 38 -6.21 7.31 -5.72
C GLY A 38 -5.27 6.18 -6.18
N GLU A 39 -5.84 5.06 -6.62
CA GLU A 39 -5.14 3.87 -7.08
C GLU A 39 -5.50 3.57 -8.53
N PRO A 40 -4.65 2.85 -9.28
CA PRO A 40 -5.00 2.40 -10.62
C PRO A 40 -6.25 1.52 -10.62
N ASP A 41 -7.12 1.70 -11.62
CA ASP A 41 -8.33 0.91 -11.86
C ASP A 41 -8.06 -0.43 -12.56
N PHE A 42 -6.86 -0.59 -13.14
CA PHE A 42 -6.46 -1.81 -13.82
C PHE A 42 -6.07 -2.92 -12.84
N THR A 43 -6.48 -4.15 -13.17
CA THR A 43 -5.97 -5.32 -12.43
C THR A 43 -4.47 -5.48 -12.65
N THR A 44 -3.76 -5.99 -11.64
CA THR A 44 -2.34 -6.32 -11.74
C THR A 44 -2.05 -7.18 -12.97
N PRO A 45 -1.00 -6.90 -13.76
CA PRO A 45 -0.66 -7.69 -14.95
C PRO A 45 -0.41 -9.17 -14.63
N ASP A 46 -0.76 -10.07 -15.56
CA ASP A 46 -0.74 -11.51 -15.29
C ASP A 46 0.66 -12.05 -15.02
N HIS A 47 1.69 -11.52 -15.67
CA HIS A 47 3.08 -11.94 -15.40
C HIS A 47 3.50 -11.69 -13.94
N VAL A 48 2.99 -10.62 -13.32
CA VAL A 48 3.23 -10.30 -11.90
C VAL A 48 2.44 -11.25 -11.00
N LYS A 49 1.18 -11.52 -11.33
CA LYS A 49 0.35 -12.50 -10.60
C LYS A 49 1.00 -13.89 -10.62
N GLU A 50 1.50 -14.34 -11.76
CA GLU A 50 2.17 -15.64 -11.90
C GLU A 50 3.50 -15.70 -11.15
N ALA A 51 4.27 -14.60 -11.11
CA ALA A 51 5.48 -14.53 -10.29
C ALA A 51 5.16 -14.66 -8.79
N ALA A 52 4.08 -14.02 -8.32
CA ALA A 52 3.61 -14.14 -6.94
C ALA A 52 3.17 -15.57 -6.61
N LYS A 53 2.40 -16.23 -7.48
CA LYS A 53 2.02 -17.64 -7.32
C LYS A 53 3.23 -18.55 -7.21
N ARG A 54 4.21 -18.41 -8.11
CA ARG A 54 5.46 -19.19 -8.07
C ARG A 54 6.24 -18.98 -6.77
N ALA A 55 6.29 -17.75 -6.26
CA ALA A 55 6.96 -17.47 -4.98
C ALA A 55 6.28 -18.18 -3.81
N ILE A 56 4.94 -18.23 -3.82
CA ILE A 56 4.14 -19.00 -2.85
C ILE A 56 4.45 -20.49 -2.97
N ASP A 57 4.39 -21.05 -4.19
CA ASP A 57 4.65 -22.48 -4.45
C ASP A 57 6.08 -22.89 -4.03
N GLN A 58 7.04 -21.98 -4.17
CA GLN A 58 8.44 -22.18 -3.77
C GLN A 58 8.70 -21.92 -2.27
N ASN A 59 7.65 -21.64 -1.48
CA ASN A 59 7.75 -21.28 -0.06
C ASN A 59 8.78 -20.16 0.20
N GLN A 60 8.81 -19.14 -0.66
CA GLN A 60 9.66 -17.96 -0.48
C GLN A 60 9.09 -17.04 0.61
N SER A 61 9.04 -17.53 1.85
CA SER A 61 8.55 -16.81 3.03
C SER A 61 9.69 -16.35 3.95
N TYR A 62 10.93 -16.38 3.47
CA TYR A 62 12.10 -16.01 4.25
C TYR A 62 12.17 -14.50 4.49
N TYR A 63 12.67 -14.13 5.66
CA TYR A 63 12.97 -12.73 5.95
C TYR A 63 13.97 -12.19 4.93
N THR A 64 13.58 -11.11 4.26
CA THR A 64 14.52 -10.28 3.54
C THR A 64 15.33 -9.46 4.53
N GLY A 65 16.55 -9.05 4.15
CA GLY A 65 17.28 -8.04 4.94
C GLY A 65 16.47 -6.74 5.08
N MET A 66 16.90 -5.84 5.97
CA MET A 66 16.22 -4.55 6.22
C MET A 66 15.98 -3.72 4.95
N SER A 67 16.84 -3.90 3.94
CA SER A 67 16.76 -3.20 2.65
C SER A 67 15.97 -3.96 1.58
N GLY A 68 15.31 -5.07 1.91
CA GLY A 68 14.65 -5.95 0.96
C GLY A 68 15.61 -6.86 0.17
N LEU A 69 15.07 -7.60 -0.80
CA LEU A 69 15.84 -8.47 -1.68
C LEU A 69 16.85 -7.68 -2.52
N LEU A 70 18.08 -8.17 -2.63
CA LEU A 70 19.11 -7.52 -3.45
C LEU A 70 18.68 -7.44 -4.92
N THR A 71 18.09 -8.51 -5.45
CA THR A 71 17.57 -8.57 -6.83
C THR A 71 16.50 -7.54 -7.10
N LEU A 72 15.59 -7.30 -6.14
CA LEU A 72 14.58 -6.26 -6.23
C LEU A 72 15.21 -4.86 -6.28
N ARG A 73 16.22 -4.60 -5.44
CA ARG A 73 16.93 -3.32 -5.43
C ARG A 73 17.68 -3.05 -6.74
N GLN A 74 18.31 -4.07 -7.31
CA GLN A 74 18.99 -3.96 -8.60
C GLN A 74 17.99 -3.66 -9.72
N ALA A 75 16.89 -4.42 -9.81
CA ALA A 75 15.84 -4.17 -10.79
C ALA A 75 15.22 -2.77 -10.67
N ALA A 76 15.00 -2.28 -9.44
CA ALA A 76 14.51 -0.92 -9.21
C ALA A 76 15.52 0.14 -9.67
N SER A 77 16.81 -0.06 -9.38
CA SER A 77 17.89 0.84 -9.83
C SER A 77 17.99 0.90 -11.36
N ASP A 78 17.85 -0.24 -12.03
CA ASP A 78 17.89 -0.32 -13.48
C ASP A 78 16.65 0.35 -14.10
N PHE A 79 15.47 0.10 -13.54
CA PHE A 79 14.21 0.71 -13.98
C PHE A 79 14.24 2.23 -13.92
N VAL A 80 14.69 2.82 -12.79
CA VAL A 80 14.76 4.29 -12.68
C VAL A 80 15.79 4.88 -13.62
N LYS A 81 16.92 4.19 -13.85
CA LYS A 81 17.95 4.63 -14.79
C LYS A 81 17.43 4.66 -16.22
N GLU A 82 16.66 3.66 -16.64
CA GLU A 82 16.08 3.60 -17.98
C GLU A 82 14.96 4.62 -18.19
N ASN A 83 14.09 4.84 -17.20
CA ASN A 83 12.86 5.64 -17.36
C ASN A 83 13.01 7.11 -16.97
N THR A 84 14.17 7.51 -16.43
CA THR A 84 14.43 8.90 -15.99
C THR A 84 15.61 9.54 -16.74
N SER A 85 16.19 8.84 -17.72
CA SER A 85 17.26 9.37 -18.59
C SER A 85 16.73 10.02 -19.86
#